data_AF-A0A654C4A1-F1
#
_entry.id   AF-A0A654C4A1-F1
#
_cell.length_a   1.000
_cell.length_b   1.000
_cell.length_c   1.000
_cell.angle_alpha   90.00
_cell.angle_beta   90.00
_cell.angle_gamma   90.00
#
_symmetry.space_group_name_H-M   'P 1'
#
loop_
_entity.id
_entity.type
_entity.pdbx_description
1 polymer ?
#
loop_
_entity_poly.entity_id
_entity_poly.type
_entity_poly.pdbx_seq_one_letter_code
_entity_poly.pdbx_strand_id
1 'polypeptide(L)' 'MSVECKACGAQVPADAKICPGCGAAVAAKTKLVPLAAFMLIVILIIQSYMSKSEDAASEAKPAAPVSSAEQ' A
#
# COMPACT_ATOMS: atom_id res chain seq x y z
N MET A 1 0.72 28.45 -8.50
CA MET A 1 2.05 28.00 -8.97
C MET A 1 1.88 27.46 -10.39
N SER A 2 2.69 27.93 -11.34
CA SER A 2 2.72 27.47 -12.74
C SER A 2 3.87 26.48 -12.94
N VAL A 3 3.72 25.57 -13.89
CA VAL A 3 4.73 24.64 -14.37
C VAL A 3 4.93 24.88 -15.86
N GLU A 4 6.15 24.64 -16.34
CA GLU A 4 6.44 24.75 -17.77
C GLU A 4 5.95 23.51 -18.52
N CYS A 5 5.22 23.70 -19.61
CA CYS A 5 4.80 22.62 -20.47
C CYS A 5 6.01 22.04 -21.22
N LYS A 6 6.32 20.76 -21.00
CA LYS A 6 7.43 20.06 -21.68
C LYS A 6 7.27 19.92 -23.19
N ALA A 7 6.07 20.13 -23.72
CA ALA A 7 5.79 20.00 -25.16
C ALA A 7 5.97 21.32 -25.92
N CYS A 8 5.59 22.46 -25.34
CA CYS A 8 5.60 23.75 -26.03
C CYS A 8 6.30 24.89 -25.27
N GLY A 9 6.75 24.67 -24.03
CA GLY A 9 7.37 25.69 -23.18
C GLY A 9 6.41 26.71 -22.57
N ALA A 10 5.10 26.61 -22.81
CA ALA A 10 4.13 27.52 -22.21
C ALA A 10 4.02 27.30 -20.69
N GLN A 11 3.86 28.39 -19.93
CA GLN A 11 3.50 28.29 -18.51
C GLN A 11 2.05 27.84 -18.37
N VAL A 12 1.85 26.76 -17.63
CA VAL A 12 0.53 26.16 -17.36
C VAL A 12 0.32 25.99 -15.87
N PRO A 13 -0.91 26.01 -15.36
CA PRO A 13 -1.13 25.82 -13.92
C PRO A 13 -0.72 24.40 -13.49
N ALA A 14 -0.16 24.26 -12.29
CA ALA A 14 0.34 22.97 -11.79
C ALA A 14 -0.73 21.86 -11.71
N ASP A 15 -2.00 22.25 -11.58
CA ASP A 15 -3.15 21.36 -11.51
C ASP A 15 -3.84 21.14 -12.88
N ALA A 16 -3.35 21.76 -13.96
CA ALA A 16 -3.88 21.48 -15.29
C ALA A 16 -3.59 20.04 -15.69
N LYS A 17 -4.62 19.33 -16.17
CA LYS A 17 -4.48 18.02 -16.81
C LYS A 17 -4.02 18.13 -18.27
N ILE A 18 -4.32 19.26 -18.92
CA ILE A 18 -4.09 19.51 -20.35
C ILE A 18 -3.54 20.93 -20.50
N CYS A 19 -2.52 21.10 -21.35
CA CYS A 19 -1.93 22.39 -21.65
C CYS A 19 -2.87 23.20 -22.56
N PRO A 20 -3.32 24.41 -22.16
CA PRO A 20 -4.14 25.27 -23.02
C PRO A 20 -3.38 25.85 -24.22
N GLY A 21 -2.04 25.83 -24.21
CA GLY A 21 -1.23 26.36 -25.30
C GLY A 21 -1.05 25.39 -26.48
N CYS A 22 -1.00 24.08 -26.22
CA CYS A 22 -0.72 23.07 -27.26
C CYS A 22 -1.61 21.82 -27.20
N GLY A 23 -2.43 21.66 -26.17
CA GLY A 23 -3.28 20.47 -25.98
C GLY A 23 -2.58 19.24 -25.41
N ALA A 24 -1.27 19.31 -25.11
CA ALA A 24 -0.56 18.18 -24.52
C ALA A 24 -1.04 17.86 -23.10
N ALA A 25 -1.11 16.58 -22.75
CA ALA A 25 -1.43 16.15 -21.39
C ALA A 25 -0.31 16.51 -20.42
N VAL A 26 -0.67 17.11 -19.29
CA VAL A 26 0.24 17.52 -18.22
C VAL A 26 -0.02 16.59 -17.04
N ALA A 27 0.97 15.75 -16.71
CA ALA A 27 0.84 14.77 -15.65
C ALA A 27 0.85 15.46 -14.28
N ALA A 28 -0.34 15.69 -13.73
CA ALA A 28 -0.50 16.13 -12.35
C ALA A 28 0.03 15.02 -11.43
N LYS A 29 1.11 15.31 -10.72
CA LYS A 29 1.71 14.41 -9.72
C LYS A 29 0.81 14.46 -8.48
N THR A 30 -0.32 13.77 -8.53
CA THR A 30 -1.23 13.71 -7.39
C THR A 30 -0.45 13.17 -6.20
N LYS A 31 -0.62 13.80 -5.03
CA LYS A 31 -0.08 13.42 -3.73
C LYS A 31 -0.58 12.04 -3.23
N LEU A 32 -0.85 11.11 -4.14
CA LEU A 32 -1.26 9.75 -3.87
C LEU A 32 -0.09 8.91 -3.32
N VAL A 33 1.13 9.21 -3.76
CA VAL A 33 2.35 8.51 -3.32
C VAL A 33 2.59 8.62 -1.80
N PRO A 34 2.56 9.80 -1.16
CA PRO A 34 2.82 9.90 0.28
C PRO A 34 1.77 9.20 1.16
N LEU A 35 0.49 9.17 0.74
CA LEU A 35 -0.56 8.51 1.51
C LEU A 35 -0.46 6.97 1.42
N ALA A 36 -0.16 6.44 0.23
CA ALA A 36 0.09 5.00 0.05
C ALA A 36 1.32 4.53 0.84
N ALA A 37 2.40 5.33 0.86
CA ALA A 37 3.59 5.04 1.64
C ALA A 37 3.29 5.03 3.16
N PHE A 38 2.49 5.97 3.66
CA PHE A 38 2.10 6.01 5.08
C PHE A 38 1.27 4.78 5.49
N MET A 39 0.31 4.36 4.66
CA MET A 39 -0.47 3.15 4.91
C MET A 39 0.39 1.89 4.94
N LEU A 40 1.35 1.73 4.01
CA LEU A 40 2.29 0.61 4.06
C LEU A 40 3.16 0.62 5.31
N ILE A 41 3.70 1.78 5.71
CA ILE A 41 4.51 1.89 6.92
C ILE A 41 3.71 1.48 8.16
N VAL A 42 2.46 1.92 8.28
CA VAL A 42 1.57 1.55 9.40
C VAL A 42 1.30 0.04 9.42
N ILE A 43 1.02 -0.58 8.27
CA ILE A 43 0.82 -2.04 8.16
C ILE A 43 2.07 -2.82 8.57
N LEU A 44 3.27 -2.36 8.19
CA LEU A 44 4.54 -2.99 8.60
C LEU A 44 4.76 -2.90 10.12
N ILE A 45 4.43 -1.77 10.74
CA ILE A 45 4.53 -1.61 12.20
C ILE A 45 3.54 -2.53 12.93
N ILE A 46 2.31 -2.65 12.44
CA ILE A 46 1.29 -3.55 13.03
C ILE A 46 1.76 -5.01 12.97
N GLN A 47 2.31 -5.46 11.82
CA GLN A 47 2.88 -6.81 11.71
C GLN A 47 4.06 -7.01 12.66
N SER A 48 4.94 -6.02 12.81
CA SER A 48 6.03 -6.07 13.78
C SER A 48 5.55 -6.16 15.24
N TYR A 49 4.36 -5.63 15.55
CA TYR A 49 3.82 -5.63 16.90
C TYR A 49 3.04 -6.90 17.23
N MET A 50 2.35 -7.49 16.24
CA MET A 50 1.67 -8.79 16.39
C MET A 50 2.66 -9.96 16.39
N SER A 51 3.83 -9.82 15.74
CA SER A 51 4.91 -10.83 15.73
C SER A 51 5.73 -10.92 17.03
N LYS A 52 5.12 -10.57 18.18
CA LYS A 52 5.70 -10.76 19.53
C LYS A 52 4.74 -11.49 20.47
N SER A 53 3.89 -12.36 19.93
CA SER A 53 3.11 -13.36 20.67
C SER A 53 2.69 -14.52 19.76
N GLU A 54 3.67 -15.14 19.09
CA GLU A 54 3.50 -16.41 18.38
C GLU A 54 4.66 -17.36 18.74
N ASP A 55 5.02 -17.38 20.03
CA ASP A 55 5.51 -18.61 20.65
C ASP A 55 4.28 -19.30 21.25
N ALA A 56 4.01 -20.53 20.78
CA ALA A 56 2.94 -21.44 21.17
C ALA A 56 1.53 -21.22 20.55
N ALA A 57 1.29 -21.84 19.38
CA ALA A 57 0.21 -22.84 19.18
C ALA A 57 0.09 -23.29 17.71
N SER A 58 1.12 -23.94 17.15
CA SER A 58 0.85 -25.08 16.25
C SER A 58 0.67 -26.29 17.15
N GLU A 59 -0.59 -26.62 17.39
CA GLU A 59 -1.19 -27.94 17.63
C GLU A 59 -2.40 -27.79 18.55
N ALA A 60 -3.52 -27.39 17.96
CA ALA A 60 -4.84 -27.77 18.46
C ALA A 60 -5.40 -28.87 17.56
N LYS A 61 -5.01 -30.12 17.86
CA LYS A 61 -5.90 -31.25 17.68
C LYS A 61 -6.14 -31.93 19.03
N PRO A 62 -7.12 -31.49 19.83
CA PRO A 62 -7.65 -32.28 20.94
C PRO A 62 -9.05 -32.82 20.59
N ALA A 63 -9.14 -34.14 20.41
CA ALA A 63 -10.29 -34.97 20.81
C ALA A 63 -9.91 -36.46 20.66
N ALA A 64 -9.74 -37.12 21.81
CA ALA A 64 -9.56 -38.56 22.05
C ALA A 64 -10.86 -39.36 21.68
N PRO A 65 -11.06 -40.70 21.92
CA PRO A 65 -10.33 -41.62 22.80
C PRO A 65 -10.20 -43.11 22.35
N VAL A 66 -9.48 -43.88 23.19
CA VAL A 66 -9.36 -45.34 23.35
C VAL A 66 -10.36 -46.29 22.63
N SER A 67 -9.83 -47.32 21.96
CA SER A 67 -10.41 -48.67 21.77
C SER A 67 -9.27 -49.64 21.37
N SER A 68 -8.71 -50.42 22.29
CA SER A 68 -9.08 -51.83 22.60
C SER A 68 -8.80 -52.79 21.44
N ALA A 69 -7.79 -53.66 21.62
CA ALA A 69 -7.62 -55.03 21.10
C ALA A 69 -6.12 -55.37 20.98
N GLU A 70 -5.58 -56.52 21.39
CA GLU A 70 -5.95 -57.58 22.32
C GLU A 70 -4.74 -58.54 22.31
N GLN A 71 -4.37 -59.06 23.48
CA GLN A 71 -3.52 -60.23 23.79
C GLN A 71 -2.14 -60.42 23.14
#